data_AF-A0A4R1WI48-F1
#
_entry.id   AF-A0A4R1WI48-F1
#
_cell.length_a   1.000
_cell.length_b   1.000
_cell.length_c   1.000
_cell.angle_alpha   90.00
_cell.angle_beta   90.00
_cell.angle_gamma   90.00
#
_symmetry.space_group_name_H-M   'P 1'
#
loop_
_entity.id
_entity.type
_entity.pdbx_description
1 polymer ?
#
loop_
_entity_poly.entity_id
_entity_poly.type
_entity_poly.pdbx_seq_one_letter_code
_entity_poly.pdbx_strand_id
1 'polypeptide(L)' 'MTNQPQAPTLTCPLCSCPQFQQEEARSDSRWGFTSHRMTLLICQNCRYVLHFYDKNSIFDFD' A
#
# COMPACT_ATOMS: atom_id res chain seq x y z
N MET A 1 -15.97 23.50 -22.11
CA MET A 1 -16.21 22.20 -21.44
C MET A 1 -14.85 21.55 -21.25
N THR A 2 -14.23 21.73 -20.09
CA THR A 2 -12.88 21.19 -19.81
C THR A 2 -12.98 19.70 -19.52
N ASN A 3 -12.38 18.89 -20.39
CA ASN A 3 -12.30 17.44 -20.25
C ASN A 3 -11.22 17.13 -19.19
N GLN A 4 -11.61 16.95 -17.92
CA GLN A 4 -10.68 16.48 -16.89
C GLN A 4 -10.39 14.99 -17.12
N PRO A 5 -9.12 14.56 -17.17
CA PRO A 5 -8.79 13.14 -17.25
C PRO A 5 -9.33 12.44 -16.00
N GLN A 6 -10.23 11.47 -16.17
CA GLN A 6 -10.65 10.64 -15.05
C GLN A 6 -9.47 9.80 -14.59
N ALA A 7 -9.10 9.91 -13.33
CA ALA A 7 -8.06 9.10 -12.74
C ALA A 7 -8.45 7.61 -12.84
N PRO A 8 -7.52 6.71 -13.19
CA PRO A 8 -7.82 5.29 -13.30
C PRO A 8 -8.25 4.73 -11.94
N THR A 9 -9.39 4.03 -11.91
CA THR A 9 -9.91 3.38 -10.71
C THR A 9 -9.11 2.11 -10.42
N LEU A 10 -8.55 2.01 -9.21
CA LEU A 10 -7.88 0.80 -8.76
C LEU A 10 -8.88 -0.35 -8.59
N THR A 11 -8.56 -1.53 -9.14
CA THR A 11 -9.40 -2.73 -9.03
C THR A 11 -8.55 -3.93 -8.58
N CYS A 12 -9.19 -4.87 -7.89
CA CYS A 12 -8.50 -6.07 -7.43
C CYS A 12 -8.07 -6.93 -8.63
N PRO A 13 -6.79 -7.34 -8.74
CA PRO A 13 -6.32 -8.10 -9.89
C PRO A 13 -6.90 -9.53 -9.95
N LEU A 14 -7.45 -10.04 -8.85
CA LEU A 14 -8.02 -11.40 -8.79
C LEU A 14 -9.53 -11.45 -9.04
N CYS A 15 -10.29 -10.44 -8.58
CA CYS A 15 -11.76 -10.47 -8.64
C CYS A 15 -12.40 -9.18 -9.18
N SER A 16 -11.59 -8.21 -9.62
CA SER A 16 -12.01 -6.90 -10.15
C SER A 16 -12.83 -6.03 -9.20
N CYS A 17 -13.00 -6.42 -7.93
CA CYS A 17 -13.66 -5.62 -6.90
C CYS A 17 -12.88 -4.31 -6.66
N PRO A 18 -13.54 -3.14 -6.64
CA PRO A 18 -12.90 -1.85 -6.37
C PRO A 18 -12.86 -1.50 -4.86
N GLN A 19 -13.44 -2.34 -4.00
CA GLN A 19 -13.57 -2.08 -2.57
C GLN A 19 -12.41 -2.71 -1.81
N PHE A 20 -11.69 -1.87 -1.08
CA PHE A 20 -10.53 -2.27 -0.28
C PHE A 20 -10.69 -1.79 1.16
N GLN A 21 -10.13 -2.56 2.09
CA GLN A 21 -9.78 -2.12 3.43
C GLN A 21 -8.32 -1.67 3.39
N GLN A 22 -8.04 -0.48 3.91
CA GLN A 22 -6.69 0.07 3.97
C GLN A 22 -6.10 -0.15 5.36
N GLU A 23 -4.89 -0.69 5.41
CA GLU A 23 -4.11 -0.88 6.63
C GLU A 23 -2.68 -0.36 6.44
N GLU A 24 -2.02 -0.01 7.54
CA GLU A 24 -0.60 0.36 7.53
C GLU A 24 0.20 -0.76 8.21
N ALA A 25 1.27 -1.20 7.54
CA ALA A 25 2.20 -2.19 8.06
C ALA A 25 3.57 -1.54 8.28
N ARG A 26 4.17 -1.86 9.42
CA ARG A 26 5.56 -1.52 9.75
C ARG A 26 6.36 -2.81 9.83
N SER A 27 7.48 -2.85 9.11
CA SER A 27 8.45 -3.94 9.16
C SER A 27 9.83 -3.39 9.45
N ASP A 28 10.48 -3.87 10.50
CA ASP A 28 11.86 -3.52 10.80
C ASP A 28 12.82 -4.47 10.05
N SER A 29 13.98 -3.96 9.64
CA SER A 29 15.00 -4.75 8.95
C SER A 29 15.63 -5.75 9.91
N ARG A 30 16.16 -6.86 9.37
CA ARG A 30 16.71 -7.98 10.16
C ARG A 30 17.80 -7.57 11.16
N TRP A 31 18.46 -6.44 10.93
CA TRP A 31 19.53 -5.91 11.76
C TRP A 31 19.14 -4.62 12.48
N GLY A 32 17.86 -4.21 12.45
CA GLY A 32 17.32 -3.07 13.20
C GLY A 32 17.65 -1.68 12.66
N PHE A 33 18.45 -1.57 11.59
CA PHE A 33 18.92 -0.28 11.07
C PHE A 33 17.88 0.50 10.27
N THR A 34 16.83 -0.16 9.80
CA THR A 34 15.85 0.46 8.89
C THR A 34 14.46 -0.03 9.21
N SER A 35 13.51 0.90 9.35
CA SER A 35 12.09 0.58 9.45
C SER A 35 11.42 0.90 8.12
N HIS A 36 10.67 -0.06 7.58
CA HIS A 36 9.90 0.07 6.35
C HIS A 36 8.43 0.28 6.71
N ARG A 37 7.78 1.28 6.10
CA ARG A 37 6.33 1.48 6.17
C ARG A 37 5.71 1.11 4.83
N MET A 38 4.60 0.40 4.89
CA MET A 38 3.86 -0.07 3.74
C MET A 38 2.37 0.18 3.97
N THR A 39 1.67 0.57 2.90
CA THR A 39 0.23 0.60 2.88
C THR A 39 -0.27 -0.72 2.28
N LEU A 40 -1.16 -1.39 2.99
CA LEU A 40 -1.82 -2.61 2.54
C LEU A 40 -3.25 -2.29 2.12
N LEU A 41 -3.61 -2.67 0.90
CA LEU A 41 -5.00 -2.65 0.45
C LEU A 41 -5.53 -4.08 0.35
N ILE A 42 -6.41 -4.43 1.27
CA ILE A 42 -7.02 -5.75 1.38
C ILE A 42 -8.36 -5.73 0.66
N CYS A 43 -8.51 -6.54 -0.39
CA CYS A 43 -9.77 -6.64 -1.12
C CYS A 43 -10.89 -7.15 -0.19
N GLN A 44 -12.01 -6.43 -0.11
CA GLN A 44 -13.11 -6.82 0.78
C GLN A 44 -13.84 -8.10 0.30
N ASN A 45 -13.72 -8.43 -0.99
CA ASN A 45 -14.36 -9.61 -1.59
C ASN A 45 -13.50 -10.89 -1.45
N CYS A 46 -12.30 -10.89 -2.04
CA CYS A 46 -11.44 -12.10 -2.11
C CYS A 46 -10.28 -12.10 -1.12
N ARG A 47 -10.14 -11.07 -0.27
CA ARG A 47 -9.05 -10.91 0.72
C ARG A 47 -7.63 -10.86 0.16
N TYR A 48 -7.48 -10.70 -1.16
CA TYR A 48 -6.18 -10.44 -1.77
C TYR A 48 -5.57 -9.13 -1.26
N VAL A 49 -4.29 -9.16 -0.91
CA VAL A 49 -3.57 -8.04 -0.30
C VAL A 49 -2.61 -7.41 -1.31
N LEU A 50 -2.86 -6.17 -1.67
CA LEU A 50 -1.94 -5.35 -2.44
C LEU A 50 -1.00 -4.61 -1.48
N HIS A 51 0.31 -4.72 -1.73
CA HIS A 51 1.33 -4.08 -0.93
C HIS A 51 1.87 -2.87 -1.68
N PHE A 52 1.78 -1.69 -1.07
CA PHE A 52 2.37 -0.46 -1.58
C PHE A 52 3.48 -0.02 -0.64
N TYR A 53 4.69 0.11 -1.17
CA TYR A 53 5.84 0.53 -0.38
C TYR A 53 5.84 2.05 -0.27
N ASP A 54 5.74 2.59 0.95
CA ASP A 54 5.66 4.02 1.16
C ASP A 54 7.05 4.63 1.29
N LYS A 55 7.75 4.28 2.35
CA LYS A 55 9.09 4.81 2.68
C LYS A 55 9.78 3.93 3.71
N ASN A 56 11.10 4.08 3.80
CA ASN A 56 11.87 3.65 4.95
C ASN A 56 12.41 4.83 5.75
N SER A 57 12.62 4.61 7.04
CA SER A 57 13.43 5.46 7.90
C SER A 57 14.71 4.71 8.27
N ILE A 58 15.86 5.32 8.00
CA ILE A 58 17.17 4.88 8.47
C ILE A 58 17.37 5.57 9.83
N PHE A 59 17.77 4.82 10.86
CA PHE A 59 18.15 5.44 12.13
C PHE A 59 19.34 6.37 11.90
N ASP A 60 19.16 7.67 12.15
CA ASP A 60 20.25 8.64 12.29
C ASP A 60 20.92 8.34 13.63
N PHE A 61 22.12 7.76 13.60
CA PHE A 61 22.97 7.65 14.77
C PHE A 61 23.79 8.94 14.83
N ASP A 62 23.48 9.80 15.80
CA ASP A 62 24.40 10.83 16.31
C ASP A 62 25.58 10.16 17.04
#